data_AF-A0A7V3BKH8-F1
#
_entry.id   AF-A0A7V3BKH8-F1
#
_cell.length_a   1.000
_cell.length_b   1.000
_cell.length_c   1.000
_cell.angle_alpha   90.00
_cell.angle_beta   90.00
_cell.angle_gamma   90.00
#
_symmetry.space_group_name_H-M   'P 1'
#
loop_
_entity.id
_entity.type
_entity.pdbx_description
1 polymer ?
#
loop_
_entity_poly.entity_id
_entity_poly.type
_entity_poly.pdbx_seq_one_letter_code
_entity_poly.pdbx_strand_id
1 'polypeptide(L)'
;MDRSPPLAANLRQAEDRVDELVGRLERRREELQRERQCTIGDVQHVGRAWVLPHPERAVPGIAPMVQDAEVERIAVETVMAYQAALRWQVESVERDNRGFDLISRKPHPEDPQTAIEMRFIEVKGRAAIGEVALTTNEYKTAERLKQDYWLYVVFNCASAPEVYPIQEPTRLGWEPLVKIEHYCIAAAALITAGEDR
;
A
#
# COMPACT_ATOMS: atom_id res chain seq x y z
N MET A 1 -37.76 -16.87 52.72
CA MET A 1 -37.10 -16.31 51.53
C MET A 1 -36.94 -14.82 51.78
N ASP A 2 -35.71 -14.38 52.00
CA ASP A 2 -35.38 -13.01 52.35
C ASP A 2 -35.65 -12.07 51.16
N ARG A 3 -36.60 -11.14 51.32
CA ARG A 3 -36.99 -10.15 50.31
C ARG A 3 -36.34 -8.81 50.64
N SER A 4 -35.01 -8.81 50.79
CA SER A 4 -34.25 -7.59 51.03
C SER A 4 -34.28 -6.73 49.75
N PRO A 5 -34.72 -5.45 49.82
CA PRO A 5 -34.87 -4.56 48.66
C PRO A 5 -33.69 -4.51 47.66
N PRO A 6 -32.40 -4.54 48.09
CA PRO A 6 -31.28 -4.50 47.14
C PRO A 6 -31.10 -5.80 46.34
N LEU A 7 -31.47 -6.97 46.88
CA LEU A 7 -31.32 -8.26 46.21
C LEU A 7 -32.32 -8.41 45.06
N ALA A 8 -33.56 -7.94 45.25
CA ALA A 8 -34.59 -7.96 44.21
C ALA A 8 -34.26 -7.02 43.04
N ALA A 9 -33.65 -5.86 43.32
CA ALA A 9 -33.21 -4.92 42.29
C ALA A 9 -32.03 -5.47 41.48
N ASN A 10 -31.05 -6.09 42.14
CA ASN A 10 -29.90 -6.71 41.46
C ASN A 10 -30.32 -7.91 40.60
N LEU A 11 -31.29 -8.71 41.06
CA LEU A 11 -31.84 -9.82 40.27
C LEU A 11 -32.50 -9.31 38.99
N ARG A 12 -33.35 -8.29 39.10
CA ARG A 12 -34.01 -7.68 37.94
C ARG A 12 -33.02 -7.08 36.94
N GLN A 13 -31.96 -6.41 37.43
CA GLN A 13 -30.92 -5.87 36.56
C GLN A 13 -30.14 -6.97 35.82
N ALA A 14 -29.93 -8.13 36.47
CA ALA A 14 -29.31 -9.29 35.83
C ALA A 14 -30.24 -9.92 34.78
N GLU A 15 -31.54 -10.02 35.08
CA GLU A 15 -32.56 -10.52 34.14
C GLU A 15 -32.67 -9.61 32.90
N ASP A 16 -32.80 -8.29 33.10
CA ASP A 16 -32.86 -7.31 32.00
C ASP A 16 -31.59 -7.38 31.11
N ARG A 17 -30.43 -7.62 31.73
CA ARG A 17 -29.15 -7.77 31.01
C ARG A 17 -29.09 -9.06 30.20
N VAL A 18 -29.64 -10.15 30.73
CA VAL A 18 -29.74 -11.43 30.01
C VAL A 18 -30.64 -11.27 28.79
N ASP A 19 -31.81 -10.64 28.95
CA ASP A 19 -32.76 -10.41 27.86
C ASP A 19 -32.17 -9.52 26.76
N GLU A 20 -31.44 -8.46 27.14
CA GLU A 20 -30.72 -7.61 26.18
C GLU A 20 -29.69 -8.41 25.36
N LEU A 21 -28.90 -9.25 26.04
CA LEU A 21 -27.84 -10.04 25.40
C LEU A 21 -28.41 -11.12 24.49
N VAL A 22 -29.50 -11.79 24.91
CA VAL A 22 -30.20 -12.79 24.08
C VAL A 22 -30.78 -12.12 22.84
N GLY A 23 -31.48 -11.00 22.99
CA GLY A 23 -32.04 -10.27 21.84
C GLY A 23 -30.96 -9.71 20.90
N ARG A 24 -29.76 -9.40 21.40
CA ARG A 24 -28.62 -9.00 20.55
C ARG A 24 -28.01 -10.19 19.82
N LEU A 25 -27.91 -11.34 20.47
CA LEU A 25 -27.41 -12.58 19.86
C LEU A 25 -28.32 -13.05 18.72
N GLU A 26 -29.63 -13.06 18.94
CA GLU A 26 -30.62 -13.48 17.94
C GLU A 26 -30.56 -12.58 16.70
N ARG A 27 -30.59 -11.26 16.87
CA ARG A 27 -30.45 -10.30 15.77
C ARG A 27 -29.16 -10.51 14.97
N ARG A 28 -28.02 -10.68 15.64
CA ARG A 28 -26.73 -10.91 14.97
C ARG A 28 -26.70 -12.23 14.21
N ARG A 29 -27.32 -13.30 14.74
CA ARG A 29 -27.41 -14.58 14.04
C ARG A 29 -28.26 -14.47 12.78
N GLU A 30 -29.37 -13.75 12.82
CA GLU A 30 -30.18 -13.50 11.63
C GLU A 30 -29.46 -12.64 10.58
N GLU A 31 -28.77 -11.58 11.00
CA GLU A 31 -27.94 -10.75 10.12
C GLU A 31 -26.89 -11.59 9.40
N LEU A 32 -26.14 -12.43 10.14
CA LEU A 32 -25.14 -13.34 9.56
C LEU A 32 -25.76 -14.37 8.61
N GLN A 33 -26.96 -14.87 8.89
CA GLN A 33 -27.66 -15.77 7.96
C GLN A 33 -28.06 -15.07 6.66
N ARG A 34 -28.47 -13.80 6.73
CA ARG A 34 -28.76 -12.98 5.53
C ARG A 34 -27.49 -12.67 4.73
N GLU A 35 -26.37 -12.39 5.39
CA GLU A 35 -25.07 -12.15 4.71
C GLU A 35 -24.57 -13.38 3.93
N ARG A 36 -24.92 -14.60 4.37
CA ARG A 36 -24.61 -15.85 3.62
C ARG A 36 -25.38 -15.99 2.31
N GLN A 37 -26.42 -15.19 2.09
CA GLN A 37 -27.20 -15.16 0.85
C GLN A 37 -26.64 -14.11 -0.14
N CYS A 38 -25.32 -13.97 -0.21
CA CYS A 38 -24.68 -13.19 -1.26
C CYS A 38 -24.49 -14.09 -2.50
N THR A 39 -25.40 -14.00 -3.45
CA THR A 39 -25.21 -14.56 -4.80
C THR A 39 -24.40 -13.59 -5.65
N ILE A 40 -23.35 -14.08 -6.30
CA ILE A 40 -22.60 -13.33 -7.30
C ILE A 40 -23.58 -13.04 -8.46
N GLY A 41 -23.93 -11.77 -8.65
CA GLY A 41 -24.76 -11.34 -9.78
C GLY A 41 -24.01 -11.37 -11.11
N ASP A 42 -24.75 -11.24 -12.22
CA ASP A 42 -24.16 -11.22 -13.55
C ASP A 42 -23.15 -10.06 -13.72
N VAL A 43 -22.06 -10.32 -14.44
CA VAL A 43 -21.05 -9.30 -14.75
C VAL A 43 -21.62 -8.29 -15.73
N GLN A 44 -21.95 -7.08 -15.24
CA GLN A 44 -22.28 -5.95 -16.10
C GLN A 44 -21.02 -5.26 -16.61
N HIS A 45 -20.78 -5.33 -17.92
CA HIS A 45 -19.74 -4.57 -18.59
C HIS A 45 -20.16 -3.10 -18.71
N VAL A 46 -19.60 -2.25 -17.84
CA VAL A 46 -19.89 -0.81 -17.81
C VAL A 46 -19.09 -0.04 -18.87
N GLY A 47 -17.95 -0.56 -19.29
CA GLY A 47 -17.12 0.01 -20.35
C GLY A 47 -15.72 -0.59 -20.41
N ARG A 48 -14.96 -0.18 -21.43
CA ARG A 48 -13.56 -0.55 -21.65
C ARG A 48 -12.73 0.70 -21.88
N ALA A 49 -11.49 0.70 -21.40
CA ALA A 49 -10.53 1.74 -21.66
C ALA A 49 -9.24 1.12 -22.21
N TRP A 50 -8.55 1.86 -23.08
CA TRP A 50 -7.17 1.57 -23.45
C TRP A 50 -6.25 2.48 -22.66
N VAL A 51 -5.39 1.86 -21.85
CA VAL A 51 -4.29 2.56 -21.18
C VAL A 51 -3.09 2.44 -22.10
N LEU A 52 -2.74 3.54 -22.74
CA LEU A 52 -1.53 3.64 -23.56
C LEU A 52 -0.43 4.35 -22.75
N PRO A 53 0.84 3.94 -22.90
CA PRO A 53 1.95 4.66 -22.30
C PRO A 53 1.96 6.12 -22.78
N HIS A 54 2.26 7.05 -21.88
CA HIS A 54 2.35 8.48 -22.22
C HIS A 54 3.28 8.68 -23.44
N PRO A 55 2.87 9.43 -24.47
CA PRO A 55 3.63 9.54 -25.73
C PRO A 55 5.04 10.11 -25.50
N GLU A 56 5.20 10.96 -24.48
CA GLU A 56 6.46 11.57 -24.10
C GLU A 56 7.29 10.76 -23.10
N ARG A 57 7.00 9.47 -22.89
CA ARG A 57 7.77 8.62 -21.95
C ARG A 57 9.27 8.53 -22.27
N ALA A 58 9.68 8.87 -23.50
CA ALA A 58 11.07 8.89 -23.93
C ALA A 58 11.74 10.27 -23.78
N VAL A 59 11.00 11.31 -23.40
CA VAL A 59 11.55 12.66 -23.19
C VAL A 59 12.43 12.65 -21.93
N PRO A 60 13.60 13.31 -21.91
CA PRO A 60 14.55 13.24 -20.80
C PRO A 60 13.99 13.59 -19.41
N GLY A 61 12.93 14.40 -19.33
CA GLY A 61 12.26 14.73 -18.06
C GLY A 61 11.28 13.67 -17.53
N ILE A 62 11.02 12.60 -18.30
CA ILE A 62 10.08 11.51 -17.94
C ILE A 62 10.75 10.14 -18.08
N ALA A 63 11.66 9.98 -19.03
CA ALA A 63 12.40 8.75 -19.30
C ALA A 63 13.08 8.12 -18.07
N PRO A 64 13.67 8.88 -17.12
CA PRO A 64 14.26 8.31 -15.91
C PRO A 64 13.23 7.70 -14.94
N MET A 65 11.95 8.02 -15.08
CA MET A 65 10.86 7.52 -14.24
C MET A 65 10.14 6.30 -14.85
N VAL A 66 10.55 5.84 -16.03
CA VAL A 66 10.00 4.63 -16.65
C VAL A 66 10.54 3.42 -15.88
N GLN A 67 9.63 2.54 -15.44
CA GLN A 67 10.00 1.29 -14.80
C GLN A 67 10.82 0.41 -15.75
N ASP A 68 11.96 -0.05 -15.25
CA ASP A 68 12.80 -1.06 -15.86
C ASP A 68 12.81 -2.27 -14.92
N ALA A 69 12.20 -3.37 -15.36
CA ALA A 69 12.01 -4.57 -14.56
C ALA A 69 13.34 -5.22 -14.14
N GLU A 70 14.41 -5.05 -14.94
CA GLU A 70 15.72 -5.58 -14.59
C GLU A 70 16.38 -4.73 -13.50
N VAL A 71 16.26 -3.40 -13.58
CA VAL A 71 16.73 -2.48 -12.52
C VAL A 71 15.99 -2.72 -11.21
N GLU A 72 14.69 -2.96 -11.27
CA GLU A 72 13.85 -3.27 -10.11
C GLU A 72 14.29 -4.58 -9.45
N ARG A 73 14.46 -5.65 -10.24
CA ARG A 73 14.96 -6.95 -9.77
C ARG A 73 16.33 -6.82 -9.09
N ILE A 74 17.28 -6.13 -9.74
CA ILE A 74 18.62 -5.89 -9.19
C ILE A 74 18.54 -5.11 -7.87
N ALA A 75 17.68 -4.09 -7.79
CA ALA A 75 17.53 -3.29 -6.58
C ALA A 75 17.01 -4.14 -5.41
N VAL A 76 15.96 -4.93 -5.61
CA VAL A 76 15.38 -5.81 -4.59
C VAL A 76 16.42 -6.83 -4.11
N GLU A 77 17.10 -7.52 -5.03
CA GLU A 77 18.15 -8.49 -4.68
C GLU A 77 19.30 -7.84 -3.90
N THR A 78 19.71 -6.64 -4.29
CA THR A 78 20.77 -5.88 -3.61
C THR A 78 20.34 -5.52 -2.19
N VAL A 79 19.10 -5.07 -1.98
CA VAL A 79 18.57 -4.76 -0.64
C VAL A 79 18.47 -6.01 0.23
N MET A 80 18.00 -7.13 -0.32
CA MET A 80 17.97 -8.40 0.40
C MET A 80 19.38 -8.83 0.84
N ALA A 81 20.37 -8.75 -0.05
CA ALA A 81 21.76 -9.07 0.26
C ALA A 81 22.36 -8.14 1.31
N TYR A 82 22.09 -6.83 1.20
CA TYR A 82 22.52 -5.82 2.17
C TYR A 82 21.98 -6.12 3.59
N GLN A 83 20.68 -6.40 3.69
CA GLN A 83 20.05 -6.75 4.96
C GLN A 83 20.53 -8.10 5.51
N ALA A 84 20.72 -9.10 4.65
CA ALA A 84 21.27 -10.40 5.04
C ALA A 84 22.70 -10.28 5.58
N ALA A 85 23.53 -9.40 5.01
CA ALA A 85 24.87 -9.12 5.52
C ALA A 85 24.85 -8.53 6.94
N LEU A 86 23.79 -7.79 7.29
CA LEU A 86 23.54 -7.29 8.64
C LEU A 86 22.95 -8.35 9.59
N ARG A 87 22.76 -9.59 9.11
CA ARG A 87 22.10 -10.72 9.81
C ARG A 87 20.61 -10.49 10.08
N TRP A 88 19.94 -9.72 9.24
CA TRP A 88 18.50 -9.57 9.28
C TRP A 88 17.83 -10.63 8.42
N GLN A 89 16.63 -11.05 8.82
CA GLN A 89 15.78 -11.92 8.01
C GLN A 89 14.87 -11.05 7.14
N VAL A 90 14.85 -11.30 5.84
CA VAL A 90 14.09 -10.51 4.87
C VAL A 90 13.04 -11.38 4.20
N GLU A 91 11.84 -10.84 4.03
CA GLU A 91 10.70 -11.45 3.37
C GLU A 91 10.15 -10.48 2.34
N SER A 92 9.90 -10.94 1.10
CA SER A 92 9.21 -10.14 0.08
C SER A 92 7.70 -10.27 0.24
N VAL A 93 7.02 -9.13 0.19
CA VAL A 93 5.56 -8.95 0.28
C VAL A 93 5.03 -8.03 -0.82
N GLU A 94 5.81 -7.82 -1.89
CA GLU A 94 5.48 -6.96 -3.04
C GLU A 94 4.10 -7.28 -3.63
N ARG A 95 3.72 -8.56 -3.65
CA ARG A 95 2.45 -9.05 -4.21
C ARG A 95 1.23 -8.76 -3.33
N ASP A 96 1.43 -8.39 -2.07
CA ASP A 96 0.35 -8.19 -1.10
C ASP A 96 -0.24 -6.77 -1.16
N ASN A 97 0.33 -5.88 -2.00
CA ASN A 97 -0.12 -4.51 -2.21
C ASN A 97 -0.23 -3.69 -0.90
N ARG A 98 0.76 -3.86 -0.01
CA ARG A 98 0.76 -3.27 1.34
C ARG A 98 1.32 -1.85 1.43
N GLY A 99 1.86 -1.33 0.32
CA GLY A 99 2.52 -0.02 0.24
C GLY A 99 4.01 -0.05 0.62
N PHE A 100 4.61 -1.24 0.64
CA PHE A 100 6.04 -1.52 0.79
C PHE A 100 6.34 -2.91 0.20
N ASP A 101 7.60 -3.16 -0.17
CA ASP A 101 8.04 -4.35 -0.89
C ASP A 101 8.52 -5.46 0.04
N LEU A 102 9.30 -5.10 1.07
CA LEU A 102 10.00 -6.06 1.92
C LEU A 102 9.68 -5.84 3.40
N ILE A 103 9.68 -6.93 4.17
CA ILE A 103 9.72 -6.90 5.63
C ILE A 103 11.08 -7.42 6.06
N SER A 104 11.83 -6.61 6.81
CA SER A 104 13.08 -7.04 7.40
C SER A 104 13.00 -7.08 8.91
N ARG A 105 13.36 -8.23 9.50
CA ARG A 105 13.27 -8.51 10.92
C ARG A 105 14.66 -8.75 11.49
N LYS A 106 14.99 -8.03 12.57
CA LYS A 106 16.18 -8.27 13.35
C LYS A 106 15.87 -9.35 14.41
N PRO A 107 16.41 -10.58 14.28
CA PRO A 107 16.10 -11.65 15.21
C PRO A 107 16.60 -11.32 16.63
N HIS A 108 15.87 -11.77 17.64
CA HIS A 108 16.30 -11.67 19.04
C HIS A 108 17.49 -12.62 19.29
N PRO A 109 18.56 -12.21 20.00
CA PRO A 109 19.73 -13.04 20.27
C PRO A 109 19.41 -14.36 20.98
N GLU A 110 18.40 -14.33 21.87
CA GLU A 110 18.03 -15.48 22.71
C GLU A 110 16.84 -16.28 22.15
N ASP A 111 16.03 -15.68 21.26
CA ASP A 111 14.88 -16.34 20.65
C ASP A 111 14.77 -15.94 19.17
N PRO A 112 15.33 -16.75 18.26
CA PRO A 112 15.30 -16.46 16.83
C PRO A 112 13.89 -16.38 16.22
N GLN A 113 12.84 -16.82 16.94
CA GLN A 113 11.45 -16.69 16.47
C GLN A 113 10.85 -15.30 16.76
N THR A 114 11.47 -14.51 17.64
CA THR A 114 11.04 -13.14 17.94
C THR A 114 11.96 -12.12 17.28
N ALA A 115 11.40 -10.94 16.97
CA ALA A 115 12.15 -9.85 16.38
C ALA A 115 12.25 -8.68 17.36
N ILE A 116 13.45 -8.13 17.52
CA ILE A 116 13.68 -6.91 18.32
C ILE A 116 13.23 -5.67 17.55
N GLU A 117 13.47 -5.68 16.24
CA GLU A 117 13.19 -4.56 15.35
C GLU A 117 12.60 -5.11 14.05
N MET A 118 11.63 -4.38 13.50
CA MET A 118 11.02 -4.69 12.21
C MET A 118 11.07 -3.44 11.34
N ARG A 119 11.43 -3.62 10.07
CA ARG A 119 11.46 -2.56 9.06
C ARG A 119 10.51 -2.94 7.93
N PHE A 120 9.63 -2.03 7.58
CA PHE A 120 8.80 -2.10 6.38
C PHE A 120 9.51 -1.29 5.30
N ILE A 121 10.04 -1.97 4.29
CA ILE A 121 10.99 -1.40 3.34
C ILE A 121 10.32 -1.30 1.96
N GLU A 122 10.27 -0.08 1.44
CA GLU A 122 10.01 0.20 0.02
C GLU A 122 11.35 0.30 -0.72
N VAL A 123 11.47 -0.38 -1.86
CA VAL A 123 12.72 -0.43 -2.65
C VAL A 123 12.55 0.37 -3.93
N LYS A 124 13.45 1.33 -4.18
CA LYS A 124 13.46 2.10 -5.43
C LYS A 124 14.81 1.97 -6.12
N GLY A 125 14.81 1.29 -7.27
CA GLY A 125 16.00 1.12 -8.11
C GLY A 125 16.15 2.19 -9.19
N ARG A 126 17.39 2.55 -9.50
CA ARG A 126 17.75 3.36 -10.68
C ARG A 126 19.01 2.84 -11.33
N ALA A 127 19.02 2.86 -12.67
CA ALA A 127 20.20 2.49 -13.46
C ALA A 127 21.43 3.37 -13.14
N ALA A 128 21.20 4.66 -12.87
CA ALA A 128 22.19 5.66 -12.45
C ALA A 128 21.58 6.57 -11.37
N ILE A 129 22.34 7.54 -10.83
CA ILE A 129 21.81 8.51 -9.86
C ILE A 129 20.70 9.37 -10.51
N GLY A 130 19.58 9.52 -9.81
CA GLY A 130 18.44 10.28 -10.30
C GLY A 130 17.30 10.42 -9.29
N GLU A 131 16.21 11.05 -9.72
CA GLU A 131 15.05 11.31 -8.87
C GLU A 131 14.28 10.03 -8.53
N VAL A 132 13.73 10.00 -7.32
CA VAL A 132 12.88 8.92 -6.81
C VAL A 132 11.52 9.49 -6.46
N ALA A 133 10.47 8.76 -6.82
CA ALA A 133 9.10 9.11 -6.51
C ALA A 133 8.44 7.95 -5.75
N LEU A 134 7.55 8.29 -4.82
CA LEU A 134 6.64 7.35 -4.19
C LEU A 134 5.27 7.46 -4.83
N THR A 135 4.58 6.34 -4.97
CA THR A 135 3.16 6.35 -5.31
C THR A 135 2.34 6.88 -4.14
N THR A 136 1.10 7.30 -4.40
CA THR A 136 0.19 7.76 -3.34
C THR A 136 -0.03 6.71 -2.24
N ASN A 137 -0.07 5.42 -2.61
CA ASN A 137 -0.26 4.33 -1.65
C ASN A 137 0.97 4.15 -0.75
N GLU A 138 2.17 4.17 -1.34
CA GLU A 138 3.45 4.10 -0.63
C GLU A 138 3.61 5.29 0.32
N TYR A 139 3.40 6.51 -0.17
CA TYR A 139 3.54 7.74 0.63
C TYR A 139 2.61 7.74 1.85
N LYS A 140 1.32 7.44 1.65
CA LYS A 140 0.35 7.37 2.76
C LYS A 140 0.68 6.25 3.75
N THR A 141 1.22 5.13 3.26
CA THR A 141 1.66 4.02 4.11
C THR A 141 2.88 4.43 4.96
N ALA A 142 3.82 5.14 4.35
CA ALA A 142 4.97 5.72 5.04
C ALA A 142 4.55 6.74 6.12
N GLU A 143 3.56 7.60 5.85
CA GLU A 143 3.02 8.54 6.84
C GLU A 143 2.42 7.82 8.05
N ARG A 144 1.74 6.70 7.82
CA ARG A 144 1.12 5.89 8.87
C ARG A 144 2.16 5.18 9.73
N LEU A 145 3.17 4.58 9.11
CA LEU A 145 4.17 3.72 9.76
C LEU A 145 5.37 4.50 10.34
N LYS A 146 5.61 5.73 9.86
CA LYS A 146 6.63 6.65 10.40
C LYS A 146 8.02 6.00 10.50
N GLN A 147 8.52 5.80 11.72
CA GLN A 147 9.87 5.30 12.01
C GLN A 147 10.06 3.82 11.61
N ASP A 148 8.95 3.08 11.49
CA ASP A 148 8.98 1.68 11.05
C ASP A 148 9.05 1.57 9.53
N TYR A 149 8.78 2.66 8.79
CA TYR A 149 8.88 2.72 7.34
C TYR A 149 10.25 3.19 6.88
N TRP A 150 10.79 2.45 5.92
CA TRP A 150 12.09 2.73 5.33
C TRP A 150 11.98 2.77 3.81
N LEU A 151 12.66 3.73 3.21
CA LEU A 151 12.87 3.80 1.76
C LEU A 151 14.32 3.40 1.49
N TYR A 152 14.53 2.30 0.78
CA TYR A 152 15.85 1.87 0.34
C TYR A 152 16.00 2.24 -1.13
N VAL A 153 16.84 3.24 -1.40
CA VAL A 153 17.14 3.66 -2.76
C VAL A 153 18.41 2.94 -3.21
N VAL A 154 18.35 2.27 -4.37
CA VAL A 154 19.51 1.62 -4.98
C VAL A 154 19.87 2.37 -6.25
N PHE A 155 20.99 3.09 -6.23
CA PHE A 155 21.54 3.76 -7.40
C PHE A 155 22.53 2.86 -8.13
N ASN A 156 22.86 3.24 -9.36
CA ASN A 156 23.91 2.60 -10.16
C ASN A 156 23.64 1.10 -10.45
N CYS A 157 22.37 0.69 -10.50
CA CYS A 157 21.97 -0.71 -10.77
C CYS A 157 22.50 -1.26 -12.12
N ALA A 158 22.78 -0.38 -13.10
CA ALA A 158 23.36 -0.80 -14.37
C ALA A 158 24.88 -1.04 -14.32
N SER A 159 25.51 -0.79 -13.16
CA SER A 159 26.95 -0.93 -12.95
C SER A 159 27.25 -1.56 -11.59
N ALA A 160 27.62 -0.76 -10.59
CA ALA A 160 27.86 -1.18 -9.21
C ALA A 160 26.75 -0.64 -8.30
N PRO A 161 25.76 -1.47 -7.92
CA PRO A 161 24.64 -1.02 -7.09
C PRO A 161 25.07 -0.49 -5.72
N GLU A 162 24.54 0.66 -5.32
CA GLU A 162 24.80 1.29 -4.03
C GLU A 162 23.49 1.53 -3.28
N VAL A 163 23.40 1.03 -2.04
CA VAL A 163 22.19 1.07 -1.21
C VAL A 163 22.20 2.27 -0.27
N TYR A 164 21.12 3.06 -0.29
CA TYR A 164 20.89 4.21 0.57
C TYR A 164 19.63 3.98 1.42
N PRO A 165 19.77 3.52 2.68
CA PRO A 165 18.64 3.30 3.57
C PRO A 165 18.20 4.61 4.24
N ILE A 166 16.92 4.97 4.08
CA ILE A 166 16.33 6.21 4.62
C ILE A 166 15.17 5.84 5.54
N GLN A 167 15.26 6.21 6.82
CA GLN A 167 14.18 6.02 7.79
C GLN A 167 13.22 7.21 7.78
N GLU A 168 11.92 6.94 7.93
CA GLU A 168 10.86 7.96 7.98
C GLU A 168 10.96 8.94 6.79
N PRO A 169 10.92 8.44 5.54
CA PRO A 169 11.19 9.25 4.34
C PRO A 169 10.22 10.41 4.19
N THR A 170 9.03 10.36 4.78
CA THR A 170 8.02 11.44 4.74
C THR A 170 8.48 12.76 5.36
N ARG A 171 9.57 12.74 6.15
CA ARG A 171 10.22 13.97 6.65
C ARG A 171 11.03 14.71 5.61
N LEU A 172 11.30 14.10 4.47
CA LEU A 172 11.95 14.76 3.34
C LEU A 172 11.00 15.78 2.72
N GLY A 173 11.54 16.82 2.08
CA GLY A 173 10.77 17.87 1.42
C GLY A 173 10.15 17.39 0.09
N TRP A 174 9.19 16.46 0.16
CA TRP A 174 8.52 15.92 -1.01
C TRP A 174 7.70 17.00 -1.72
N GLU A 175 7.90 17.12 -3.03
CA GLU A 175 7.09 17.96 -3.90
C GLU A 175 6.01 17.11 -4.60
N PRO A 176 4.72 17.47 -4.48
CA PRO A 176 3.65 16.71 -5.13
C PRO A 176 3.74 16.88 -6.65
N LEU A 177 4.03 15.79 -7.35
CA LEU A 177 4.07 15.77 -8.81
C LEU A 177 2.65 15.55 -9.37
N VAL A 178 1.90 16.65 -9.55
CA VAL A 178 0.57 16.64 -10.17
C VAL A 178 0.70 16.98 -11.66
N LYS A 179 0.69 15.97 -12.54
CA LYS A 179 0.61 16.16 -13.99
C LYS A 179 -0.84 15.95 -14.44
N ILE A 180 -1.52 17.02 -14.85
CA ILE A 180 -2.87 17.00 -15.44
C ILE A 180 -2.71 17.19 -16.96
N GLU A 181 -3.46 16.42 -17.74
CA GLU A 181 -3.34 16.24 -19.19
C GLU A 181 -3.59 17.50 -20.05
N HIS A 182 -2.97 17.50 -21.23
CA HIS A 182 -3.23 18.42 -22.34
C HIS A 182 -4.46 17.98 -23.16
N TYR A 183 -5.14 18.94 -23.80
CA TYR A 183 -6.26 18.67 -24.69
C TYR A 183 -5.78 18.57 -26.14
N CYS A 184 -6.06 17.45 -26.80
CA CYS A 184 -5.91 17.30 -28.25
C CYS A 184 -7.27 17.11 -28.91
N ILE A 185 -7.41 17.68 -30.10
CA ILE A 185 -8.59 17.50 -30.97
C ILE A 185 -8.14 17.11 -32.37
N ALA A 186 -8.91 16.24 -33.02
CA ALA A 186 -8.61 15.76 -34.36
C ALA A 186 -8.75 16.86 -35.42
N ALA A 187 -7.85 16.88 -36.41
CA ALA A 187 -7.84 17.89 -37.48
C ALA A 187 -9.16 17.99 -38.25
N ALA A 188 -9.86 16.87 -38.46
CA ALA A 188 -11.17 16.86 -39.13
C ALA A 188 -12.21 17.70 -38.38
N ALA A 189 -12.23 17.64 -37.04
CA ALA A 189 -13.15 18.42 -36.22
C ALA A 189 -12.83 19.92 -36.24
N LEU A 190 -11.56 20.30 -36.45
CA LEU A 190 -11.15 21.70 -36.64
C LEU A 190 -11.51 22.23 -38.03
N ILE A 191 -11.42 21.39 -39.06
CA ILE A 191 -11.71 21.75 -40.44
C ILE A 191 -13.21 21.98 -40.63
N THR A 192 -14.06 21.05 -40.21
CA THR A 192 -15.52 21.21 -40.30
C THR A 192 -16.02 22.43 -39.53
N ALA A 193 -15.46 22.69 -38.35
CA ALA A 193 -15.79 23.89 -37.57
C ALA A 193 -15.34 25.21 -38.23
N GLY A 194 -14.41 25.16 -39.18
CA GLY A 194 -13.94 26.32 -39.95
C GLY A 194 -14.71 26.56 -41.25
N GLU A 195 -15.47 25.57 -41.74
CA GLU A 195 -16.26 25.65 -42.97
C GLU A 195 -17.68 26.21 -42.75
N ASP A 196 -18.21 26.11 -41.52
CA ASP A 196 -19.51 26.67 -41.12
C ASP A 196 -19.47 28.17 -40.73
N ARG A 197 -18.47 28.93 -41.20
CA ARG A 197 -18.24 30.34 -40.85
C ARG A 197 -18.26 31.30 -42.03
#